data_AF-K2FEJ0-F1
#
_entry.id   AF-K2FEJ0-F1
#
_cell.length_a   1.000
_cell.length_b   1.000
_cell.length_c   1.000
_cell.angle_alpha   90.00
_cell.angle_beta   90.00
_cell.angle_gamma   90.00
#
_symmetry.space_group_name_H-M   'P 1'
#
loop_
_entity.id
_entity.type
_entity.pdbx_description
1 polymer ?
#
loop_
_entity_poly.entity_id
_entity_poly.type
_entity_poly.pdbx_seq_one_letter_code
_entity_poly.pdbx_strand_id
1 'polypeptide(L)'
;MSESKYQWVVVPEGDFSNEAIAAELSKTCDVAGNEISFIDNKGKSRKGYIVFYEFITMLSKQISPDFKCKIFVKEGGGAFREWTLYKKKKASKKIREARKVIERLNRKKERH
;
A
#
# COMPACT_ATOMS: atom_id res chain seq x y z
N MET A 1 19.03 -1.57 -22.17
CA MET A 1 17.69 -1.69 -21.56
C MET A 1 17.73 -0.94 -20.25
N SER A 2 16.89 0.07 -20.09
CA SER A 2 16.88 0.94 -18.92
C SER A 2 16.42 0.13 -17.72
N GLU A 3 17.34 -0.23 -16.82
CA GLU A 3 16.96 -0.83 -15.54
C GLU A 3 15.98 0.11 -14.86
N SER A 4 14.74 -0.35 -14.67
CA SER A 4 13.73 0.40 -13.95
C SER A 4 14.32 0.86 -12.63
N LYS A 5 14.48 2.17 -12.46
CA LYS A 5 15.09 2.80 -11.27
C LYS A 5 14.46 2.33 -9.96
N TYR A 6 13.23 1.82 -10.04
CA TYR A 6 12.43 1.34 -8.94
C TYR A 6 11.92 -0.07 -9.22
N GLN A 7 12.13 -0.96 -8.25
CA GLN A 7 11.51 -2.27 -8.21
C GLN A 7 10.51 -2.29 -7.05
N TRP A 8 9.28 -2.66 -7.35
CA TRP A 8 8.19 -2.70 -6.37
C TRP A 8 7.81 -4.13 -6.05
N VAL A 9 7.58 -4.40 -4.77
CA VAL A 9 7.21 -5.72 -4.28
C VAL A 9 6.00 -5.62 -3.36
N VAL A 10 5.00 -6.46 -3.58
CA VAL A 10 3.84 -6.59 -2.70
C VAL A 10 3.97 -7.87 -1.89
N VAL A 11 3.82 -7.74 -0.57
CA VAL A 11 3.80 -8.83 0.38
C VAL A 11 2.38 -8.91 0.96
N PRO A 12 1.66 -10.03 0.75
CA PRO A 12 0.35 -10.23 1.36
C PRO A 12 0.47 -10.31 2.90
N GLU A 13 -0.52 -9.79 3.62
CA GLU A 13 -0.63 -9.96 5.08
C GLU A 13 -2.06 -10.31 5.50
N GLY A 14 -2.21 -11.04 6.61
CA GLY A 14 -3.52 -11.40 7.16
C GLY A 14 -4.22 -12.49 6.33
N ASP A 15 -5.54 -12.33 6.13
CA ASP A 15 -6.40 -13.28 5.41
C ASP A 15 -6.22 -13.23 3.89
N PHE A 16 -5.34 -12.35 3.41
CA PHE A 16 -5.07 -12.20 2.00
C PHE A 16 -4.03 -13.23 1.56
N SER A 17 -4.46 -14.25 0.81
CA SER A 17 -3.59 -15.35 0.36
C SER A 17 -2.72 -14.94 -0.83
N ASN A 18 -1.57 -15.62 -0.98
CA ASN A 18 -0.71 -15.50 -2.16
C ASN A 18 -1.48 -15.71 -3.48
N GLU A 19 -2.49 -16.58 -3.46
CA GLU A 19 -3.34 -16.90 -4.61
C GLU A 19 -4.15 -15.69 -5.08
N ALA A 20 -4.65 -14.88 -4.14
CA ALA A 20 -5.43 -13.69 -4.47
C ALA A 20 -4.54 -12.59 -5.09
N ILE A 21 -3.27 -12.47 -4.67
CA ILE A 21 -2.30 -11.60 -5.37
C ILE A 21 -2.00 -12.13 -6.76
N ALA A 22 -1.72 -13.44 -6.88
CA ALA A 22 -1.37 -14.05 -8.14
C ALA A 22 -2.51 -13.92 -9.17
N ALA A 23 -3.77 -14.10 -8.72
CA ALA A 23 -4.96 -13.93 -9.54
C ALA A 23 -5.17 -12.47 -9.99
N GLU A 24 -4.87 -11.49 -9.14
CA GLU A 24 -5.02 -10.09 -9.51
C GLU A 24 -3.87 -9.62 -10.41
N LEU A 25 -2.65 -10.10 -10.15
CA LEU A 25 -1.49 -9.86 -11.01
C LEU A 25 -1.71 -10.45 -12.40
N SER A 26 -2.22 -11.67 -12.52
CA SER A 26 -2.48 -12.28 -13.84
C SER A 26 -3.54 -11.53 -14.65
N LYS A 27 -4.50 -10.86 -13.98
CA LYS A 27 -5.49 -10.00 -14.65
C LYS A 27 -4.92 -8.68 -15.16
N THR A 28 -3.91 -8.12 -14.49
CA THR A 28 -3.40 -6.77 -14.80
C THR A 28 -2.05 -6.76 -15.49
N CYS A 29 -1.28 -7.82 -15.33
CA CYS A 29 0.04 -7.99 -15.90
C CYS A 29 0.05 -9.39 -16.51
N ASP A 30 0.13 -9.49 -17.83
CA ASP A 30 0.36 -10.75 -18.58
C ASP A 30 1.65 -11.48 -18.13
N VAL A 31 2.43 -10.85 -17.25
CA VAL A 31 3.61 -11.40 -16.62
C VAL A 31 3.18 -12.00 -15.29
N ALA A 32 3.24 -13.33 -15.20
CA ALA A 32 3.23 -14.04 -13.93
C ALA A 32 4.14 -13.29 -12.95
N GLY A 33 3.54 -12.68 -11.92
CA GLY A 33 4.29 -11.94 -10.92
C GLY A 33 5.39 -12.85 -10.39
N ASN A 34 6.65 -12.48 -10.62
CA ASN A 34 7.76 -13.29 -10.15
C ASN A 34 7.75 -13.22 -8.62
N GLU A 35 7.40 -14.32 -7.97
CA GLU A 35 7.58 -14.45 -6.54
C GLU A 35 9.09 -14.36 -6.25
N ILE A 36 9.45 -13.44 -5.37
CA ILE A 36 10.82 -13.27 -4.91
C ILE A 36 10.90 -13.41 -3.40
N SER A 37 12.02 -13.97 -2.96
CA SER A 37 12.45 -13.88 -1.57
C SER A 37 13.45 -12.73 -1.44
N PHE A 38 13.23 -11.81 -0.52
CA PHE A 38 14.12 -10.66 -0.29
C PHE A 38 14.29 -10.37 1.19
N ILE A 39 15.38 -9.70 1.54
CA ILE A 39 15.64 -9.21 2.90
C ILE A 39 15.16 -7.76 2.97
N ASP A 40 14.26 -7.47 3.90
CA ASP A 40 13.81 -6.10 4.15
C ASP A 40 14.91 -5.25 4.83
N ASN A 41 14.72 -3.94 4.88
CA ASN A 41 15.64 -3.02 5.56
C ASN A 41 15.79 -3.28 7.08
N LYS A 42 15.02 -4.21 7.66
CA LYS A 42 15.12 -4.65 9.06
C LYS A 42 15.82 -6.01 9.19
N GLY A 43 16.37 -6.55 8.09
CA GLY A 43 17.06 -7.84 8.07
C GLY A 43 16.13 -9.04 8.07
N LYS A 44 14.83 -8.87 7.86
CA LYS A 44 13.87 -9.98 7.84
C LYS A 44 13.70 -10.51 6.42
N SER A 45 13.83 -11.82 6.27
CA SER A 45 13.46 -12.52 5.03
C SER A 45 11.95 -12.47 4.82
N ARG A 46 11.53 -12.04 3.64
CA ARG A 46 10.13 -11.95 3.21
C ARG A 46 9.99 -12.55 1.82
N LYS A 47 8.81 -13.08 1.55
CA LYS A 47 8.38 -13.49 0.20
C LYS A 47 7.30 -12.55 -0.29
N GLY A 48 7.37 -12.17 -1.56
CA GLY A 48 6.40 -11.29 -2.18
C GLY A 48 6.51 -11.32 -3.69
N TYR A 49 5.65 -10.57 -4.37
CA TYR A 49 5.56 -10.55 -5.82
C TYR A 49 6.12 -9.25 -6.36
N ILE A 50 6.98 -9.33 -7.37
CA ILE A 50 7.38 -8.13 -8.12
C ILE A 50 6.17 -7.63 -8.89
N VAL A 51 5.87 -6.34 -8.75
CA VAL A 51 4.73 -5.70 -9.40
C VAL A 51 5.15 -4.40 -10.07
N PHE A 52 4.33 -3.92 -11.00
CA PHE A 52 4.46 -2.56 -11.53
C PHE A 52 3.75 -1.54 -10.63
N TYR A 53 4.12 -0.27 -10.79
CA TYR A 53 3.53 0.82 -10.00
C TYR A 53 2.03 1.00 -10.30
N GLU A 54 1.60 0.71 -11.54
CA GLU A 54 0.19 0.73 -11.94
C GLU A 54 -0.64 -0.26 -11.11
N PHE A 55 -0.11 -1.46 -10.85
CA PHE A 55 -0.77 -2.46 -10.02
C PHE A 55 -1.00 -1.96 -8.59
N ILE A 56 0.01 -1.30 -8.01
CA ILE A 56 -0.08 -0.69 -6.68
C ILE A 56 -1.15 0.40 -6.65
N THR A 57 -1.21 1.22 -7.70
CA THR A 57 -2.20 2.29 -7.83
C THR A 57 -3.61 1.70 -7.97
N MET A 58 -3.78 0.64 -8.76
CA MET A 58 -5.04 -0.07 -8.89
C MET A 58 -5.50 -0.67 -7.56
N LEU A 59 -4.61 -1.39 -6.88
CA LEU A 59 -4.84 -1.92 -5.54
C LEU A 59 -5.33 -0.80 -4.61
N SER A 60 -4.62 0.33 -4.53
CA SER A 60 -5.02 1.44 -3.65
C SER A 60 -6.42 2.01 -3.91
N LYS A 61 -6.94 1.86 -5.14
CA LYS A 61 -8.29 2.32 -5.54
C LYS A 61 -9.35 1.25 -5.30
N GLN A 62 -9.00 -0.02 -5.44
CA GLN A 62 -9.92 -1.17 -5.29
C GLN A 62 -9.96 -1.73 -3.87
N ILE A 63 -8.96 -1.43 -3.02
CA ILE A 63 -8.79 -2.03 -1.71
C ILE A 63 -10.01 -1.75 -0.82
N SER A 64 -10.83 -2.79 -0.67
CA SER A 64 -11.73 -2.98 0.45
C SER A 64 -10.91 -2.82 1.75
N PRO A 65 -11.43 -2.17 2.81
CA PRO A 65 -10.70 -1.98 4.07
C PRO A 65 -10.11 -3.26 4.70
N ASP A 66 -10.54 -4.43 4.25
CA ASP A 66 -10.04 -5.75 4.66
C ASP A 66 -8.74 -6.18 3.97
N PHE A 67 -8.34 -5.49 2.89
CA PHE A 67 -7.16 -5.82 2.13
C PHE A 67 -5.89 -5.31 2.83
N LYS A 68 -5.18 -6.24 3.48
CA LYS A 68 -3.92 -5.95 4.17
C LYS A 68 -2.76 -6.45 3.32
N CYS A 69 -2.00 -5.53 2.75
CA CYS A 69 -0.74 -5.85 2.09
C CYS A 69 0.35 -4.85 2.51
N LYS A 70 1.59 -5.31 2.57
CA LYS A 70 2.76 -4.44 2.69
C LYS A 70 3.38 -4.27 1.33
N ILE A 71 3.77 -3.04 1.04
CA ILE A 71 4.45 -2.71 -0.21
C ILE A 71 5.88 -2.37 0.12
N PHE A 72 6.80 -2.81 -0.70
CA PHE A 72 8.22 -2.53 -0.58
C PHE A 72 8.72 -1.93 -1.89
N VAL A 73 9.64 -0.99 -1.77
CA VAL A 73 10.32 -0.37 -2.91
C VAL A 73 11.82 -0.54 -2.76
N LYS A 74 12.47 -0.90 -3.86
CA LYS A 74 13.93 -0.93 -3.99
C LYS A 74 14.33 0.08 -5.05
N GLU A 75 15.21 1.00 -4.68
CA GLU A 75 15.77 2.01 -5.57
C GLU A 75 17.17 1.54 -6.02
N GLY A 76 17.34 1.24 -7.30
CA GLY A 76 18.60 0.71 -7.85
C GLY A 76 19.13 -0.53 -7.11
N GLY A 77 20.39 -0.51 -6.69
CA GLY A 77 21.04 -1.59 -5.93
C GLY A 77 20.80 -1.58 -4.41
N GLY A 78 19.94 -0.70 -3.90
CA GLY A 78 19.69 -0.55 -2.46
C GLY A 78 18.87 -1.69 -1.82
N ALA A 79 18.65 -1.60 -0.50
CA ALA A 79 17.77 -2.52 0.22
C ALA A 79 16.28 -2.21 -0.02
N PHE A 80 15.42 -3.22 0.07
CA PHE A 80 13.97 -3.03 0.03
C PHE A 80 13.48 -2.28 1.26
N ARG A 81 12.78 -1.16 1.03
CA ARG A 81 12.18 -0.33 2.09
C ARG A 81 10.66 -0.45 2.03
N GLU A 82 10.03 -0.54 3.20
CA GLU A 82 8.57 -0.56 3.31
C GLU A 82 7.98 0.76 2.79
N TRP A 83 7.25 0.69 1.68
CA TRP A 83 6.46 1.77 1.13
C TRP A 83 5.05 1.69 1.70
N THR A 84 4.61 2.76 2.34
CA THR A 84 3.26 2.82 2.88
C THR A 84 2.38 3.59 1.90
N LEU A 85 1.50 2.88 1.20
CA LEU A 85 0.35 3.45 0.48
C LEU A 85 -0.41 4.30 1.48
N TYR A 86 -0.20 5.62 1.40
CA TYR A 86 -0.79 6.63 2.27
C TYR A 86 -1.16 6.06 3.65
N LYS A 87 -0.21 6.04 4.60
CA LYS A 87 -0.64 6.17 6.00
C LYS A 87 -1.60 7.35 5.99
N LYS A 88 -2.91 7.14 6.16
CA LYS A 88 -3.82 8.18 6.62
C LYS A 88 -3.08 8.77 7.81
N LYS A 89 -2.39 9.91 7.63
CA LYS A 89 -1.70 10.58 8.73
C LYS A 89 -2.80 10.69 9.76
N LYS A 90 -2.65 10.02 10.90
CA LYS A 90 -3.59 10.19 12.01
C LYS A 90 -3.76 11.69 12.13
N ALA A 91 -4.99 12.17 11.90
CA ALA A 91 -5.24 13.60 11.86
C ALA A 91 -4.56 14.20 13.08
N SER A 92 -3.66 15.18 12.87
CA SER A 92 -2.93 15.78 13.99
C SER A 92 -3.94 16.24 15.03
N LYS A 93 -3.55 16.31 16.31
CA LYS A 93 -4.45 16.71 17.42
C LYS A 93 -5.22 17.99 17.05
N LYS A 94 -4.56 18.94 16.39
CA LYS A 94 -5.13 20.18 15.84
C LYS A 94 -6.24 19.95 14.80
N ILE A 95 -6.06 19.04 13.84
CA ILE A 95 -7.08 18.72 12.82
C ILE A 95 -8.29 18.04 13.47
N ARG A 96 -8.06 17.19 14.48
CA ARG A 96 -9.13 16.52 15.23
C ARG A 96 -9.96 17.52 16.04
N GLU A 97 -9.31 18.51 16.66
CA GLU A 97 -9.98 19.59 17.38
C GLU A 97 -10.74 20.52 16.42
N ALA A 98 -10.14 20.91 15.30
CA ALA A 98 -10.81 21.71 14.27
C ALA A 98 -12.09 21.04 13.74
N ARG A 99 -12.06 19.73 13.46
CA ARG A 99 -13.25 18.97 13.06
C ARG A 99 -14.36 18.99 14.13
N LYS A 100 -14.01 18.86 15.41
CA LYS A 100 -14.99 18.94 16.51
C LYS A 100 -15.63 20.33 16.60
N VAL A 101 -14.87 21.40 16.35
CA VAL A 101 -15.41 22.77 16.37
C VAL A 101 -16.36 22.99 15.20
N ILE A 102 -15.98 22.57 13.98
CA ILE A 102 -16.84 22.66 12.79
C ILE A 102 -18.14 21.88 12.98
N GLU A 103 -18.08 20.64 13.51
CA GLU A 103 -19.26 19.83 13.78
C GLU A 103 -20.21 20.50 14.78
N ARG A 104 -19.67 21.14 15.84
CA ARG A 104 -20.46 21.91 16.80
C ARG A 104 -21.11 23.14 16.18
N LEU A 105 -20.42 23.83 15.29
CA LEU A 105 -20.95 25.01 14.59
C LEU A 105 -22.08 24.62 13.63
N ASN A 106 -21.94 23.52 12.88
CA ASN A 106 -22.97 23.04 11.98
C ASN A 106 -24.24 22.61 12.73
N ARG A 107 -24.11 21.87 13.85
CA ARG A 107 -25.27 21.50 14.69
C ARG A 107 -26.00 22.69 15.32
N LYS A 108 -25.31 23.82 15.54
CA LYS A 108 -25.94 25.06 16.00
C LYS A 108 -26.70 25.76 14.87
N LYS A 109 -26.23 25.63 13.64
CA LYS A 109 -26.83 26.26 12.46
C LYS A 109 -28.11 25.55 11.99
N GLU A 110 -28.24 24.25 12.26
CA GLU A 110 -29.47 23.47 11.97
C GLU A 110 -30.59 23.65 13.02
N ARG A 111 -30.32 24.35 14.13
CA ARG A 111 -31.29 24.58 15.22
C ARG A 111 -31.87 26.01 15.25
N HIS A 112 -31.49 26.85 14.28
CA HIS A 112 -31.99 28.20 14.07
C HIS A 112 -32.63 28.27 12.68
#